data_AF-A0A0H4VF32-F1
#
_entry.id   AF-A0A0H4VF32-F1
#
_cell.length_a   1.000
_cell.length_b   1.000
_cell.length_c   1.000
_cell.angle_alpha   90.00
_cell.angle_beta   90.00
_cell.angle_gamma   90.00
#
_symmetry.space_group_name_H-M   'P 1'
#
loop_
_entity.id
_entity.type
_entity.pdbx_description
1 polymer ?
#
loop_
_entity_poly.entity_id
_entity_poly.type
_entity_poly.pdbx_seq_one_letter_code
_entity_poly.pdbx_strand_id
1 'polypeptide(L)' 'MTARNGSKSARLIETTMLAPGMRLAVIEFHGREILVGASKQGLVRLAEAEPSPPVVEPNP' A
#
# COMPACT_ATOMS: atom_id res chain seq x y z
N MET A 1 -18.18 -1.77 21.36
CA MET A 1 -18.49 -1.02 20.13
C MET A 1 -17.93 -1.81 18.95
N THR A 2 -18.68 -2.81 18.50
CA THR A 2 -18.31 -3.69 17.37
C THR A 2 -18.63 -2.94 16.09
N ALA A 3 -17.63 -2.29 15.50
CA ALA A 3 -17.78 -1.68 14.19
C ALA A 3 -18.09 -2.80 13.18
N ARG A 4 -19.23 -2.68 12.51
CA ARG A 4 -19.62 -3.54 11.39
C ARG A 4 -18.46 -3.54 10.39
N ASN A 5 -17.98 -4.72 10.02
CA ASN A 5 -17.08 -4.92 8.89
C ASN A 5 -17.80 -4.49 7.59
N GLY A 6 -17.97 -3.19 7.39
CA GLY A 6 -18.04 -2.64 6.04
C GLY A 6 -16.73 -3.01 5.39
N SER A 7 -16.78 -3.65 4.23
CA SER A 7 -15.64 -3.95 3.38
C SER A 7 -14.64 -2.79 3.47
N LYS A 8 -13.45 -3.05 4.01
CA LYS A 8 -12.44 -2.00 4.18
C LYS A 8 -12.22 -1.38 2.80
N SER A 9 -12.60 -0.12 2.64
CA SER A 9 -12.47 0.57 1.36
C SER A 9 -11.00 0.68 0.94
N ALA A 10 -10.09 0.71 1.91
CA ALA A 10 -8.64 0.71 1.74
C ALA A 10 -7.95 -0.39 2.60
N ARG A 11 -6.95 -1.06 2.03
CA ARG A 11 -6.07 -2.03 2.72
C ARG A 11 -4.61 -1.71 2.41
N LEU A 12 -3.77 -1.64 3.44
CA LEU A 12 -2.31 -1.53 3.26
C LEU A 12 -1.74 -2.88 2.84
N ILE A 13 -1.02 -2.93 1.71
CA ILE A 13 -0.38 -4.13 1.17
C ILE A 13 1.07 -4.21 1.65
N GLU A 14 1.84 -3.15 1.43
CA GLU A 14 3.24 -3.07 1.84
C GLU A 14 3.66 -1.63 2.15
N THR A 15 4.79 -1.49 2.85
CA THR A 15 5.40 -0.19 3.13
C THR A 15 6.91 -0.30 3.23
N THR A 16 7.61 0.61 2.56
CA THR A 16 9.06 0.71 2.57
C THR A 16 9.47 2.14 2.93
N MET A 17 10.44 2.30 3.83
CA MET A 17 11.02 3.61 4.12
C MET A 17 11.96 4.01 2.99
N LEU A 18 11.70 5.15 2.35
CA LEU A 18 12.56 5.67 1.27
C LEU A 18 13.58 6.68 1.79
N ALA A 19 13.17 7.51 2.75
CA ALA A 19 13.99 8.53 3.37
C ALA A 19 13.51 8.81 4.80
N PRO A 20 14.29 9.50 5.65
CA PRO A 20 13.83 9.92 6.97
C PRO A 20 12.51 10.69 6.88
N GLY A 21 11.46 10.17 7.50
CA GLY A 21 10.12 10.80 7.51
C GLY A 21 9.29 10.60 6.24
N MET A 22 9.77 9.80 5.27
CA MET A 22 9.02 9.45 4.05
C MET A 22 8.99 7.94 3.82
N ARG A 23 7.78 7.43 3.59
CA ARG A 23 7.52 6.03 3.27
C ARG A 23 6.83 5.92 1.92
N LEU A 24 7.18 4.89 1.17
CA LEU A 24 6.39 4.39 0.06
C LEU A 24 5.43 3.35 0.61
N ALA A 25 4.15 3.43 0.25
CA ALA A 25 3.15 2.45 0.62
C ALA A 25 2.37 2.01 -0.61
N VAL A 26 2.06 0.72 -0.70
CA VAL A 26 1.07 0.20 -1.65
C VAL A 26 -0.22 -0.02 -0.89
N ILE A 27 -1.30 0.59 -1.38
CA ILE A 27 -2.63 0.46 -0.79
C ILE A 27 -3.56 -0.13 -1.85
N GLU A 28 -4.32 -1.15 -1.48
CA GLU A 28 -5.47 -1.62 -2.25
C GLU A 28 -6.68 -0.76 -1.89
N PHE A 29 -7.25 -0.06 -2.88
CA PHE A 29 -8.46 0.75 -2.73
C PHE A 29 -9.44 0.39 -3.84
N HIS A 30 -10.64 -0.06 -3.49
CA HIS A 30 -11.65 -0.54 -4.45
C HIS A 30 -11.10 -1.61 -5.44
N GLY A 31 -10.26 -2.53 -4.95
CA GLY A 31 -9.67 -3.61 -5.75
C GLY A 31 -8.57 -3.17 -6.71
N ARG A 32 -8.00 -1.96 -6.52
CA ARG A 32 -6.86 -1.45 -7.30
C ARG A 32 -5.71 -1.11 -6.37
N GLU A 33 -4.51 -1.50 -6.75
CA GLU A 33 -3.29 -1.13 -6.04
C GLU A 33 -2.81 0.26 -6.46
N ILE A 34 -2.51 1.10 -5.48
CA ILE A 34 -1.98 2.45 -5.68
C ILE A 34 -0.71 2.65 -4.87
N LEU A 35 0.28 3.29 -5.50
CA LEU A 35 1.50 3.75 -4.84
C LEU A 35 1.25 5.11 -4.21
N VAL A 36 1.55 5.20 -2.92
CA VAL A 36 1.35 6.40 -2.10
C VAL A 36 2.66 6.76 -1.41
N GLY A 37 3.07 8.02 -1.57
CA GLY A 37 4.07 8.64 -0.72
C GLY A 37 3.40 9.10 0.57
N ALA A 38 3.86 8.59 1.71
CA ALA A 38 3.36 8.94 3.04
C ALA A 38 4.43 9.71 3.82
N SER A 39 4.07 10.91 4.27
CA SER A 39 4.93 11.77 5.10
C SER A 39 4.13 12.47 6.19
N LYS A 40 4.79 13.26 7.04
CA LYS A 40 4.11 14.11 8.03
C LYS A 40 3.20 15.17 7.40
N GLN A 41 3.45 15.57 6.15
CA GLN A 41 2.63 16.54 5.42
C GLN A 41 1.35 15.90 4.83
N GLY A 42 1.23 14.57 4.92
CA GLY A 42 0.08 13.83 4.42
C GLY A 42 0.47 12.78 3.38
N LEU A 43 -0.52 12.43 2.56
CA LEU A 43 -0.44 11.38 1.54
C LEU A 43 -0.45 11.99 0.14
N VAL A 44 0.43 11.48 -0.74
CA VAL A 44 0.47 11.85 -2.16
C VAL A 44 0.35 10.57 -2.99
N ARG A 45 -0.65 10.49 -3.87
CA ARG A 45 -0.74 9.40 -4.86
C ARG A 45 0.35 9.60 -5.91
N LEU A 46 1.22 8.62 -6.07
CA LEU A 46 2.36 8.68 -6.99
C LEU A 46 2.02 8.04 -8.33
N ALA A 47 1.52 6.80 -8.30
CA ALA A 47 1.19 6.01 -9.48
C ALA A 47 0.17 4.92 -9.13
N GLU A 48 -0.31 4.23 -10.15
CA GLU A 48 -0.95 2.92 -9.97
C GLU A 48 0.17 1.89 -9.82
N ALA A 49 0.04 0.96 -8.88
CA ALA A 49 0.96 -0.16 -8.79
C ALA A 49 0.42 -1.27 -9.70
N GLU A 50 1.26 -1.83 -10.57
CA GLU A 50 0.93 -3.13 -11.14
C GLU A 50 1.09 -4.16 -10.02
N PRO A 51 0.16 -5.12 -9.87
CA PRO A 51 0.31 -6.20 -8.91
C PRO A 51 1.64 -6.91 -9.16
N SER A 52 2.57 -6.76 -8.23
CA SER A 52 3.86 -7.43 -8.37
C SER A 52 3.58 -8.93 -8.29
N PRO A 53 4.00 -9.75 -9.27
CA PRO A 53 3.84 -11.19 -9.16
C PRO A 53 4.51 -11.65 -7.86
N PRO A 54 3.92 -12.62 -7.14
CA PRO A 54 4.56 -13.15 -5.95
C PRO A 54 5.99 -13.53 -6.32
N VAL A 55 6.98 -13.01 -5.58
CA VAL A 55 8.37 -13.39 -5.76
C VAL A 55 8.45 -14.87 -5.44
N VAL A 56 8.39 -15.71 -6.48
CA VAL A 56 8.66 -17.14 -6.34
C VAL A 56 10.15 -17.21 -6.12
N GLU A 57 10.58 -17.29 -4.85
CA GLU A 57 11.96 -17.68 -4.55
C GLU A 57 12.23 -18.99 -5.28
N PRO A 58 13.30 -19.09 -6.08
CA PRO A 58 13.65 -20.36 -6.70
C PRO A 58 13.88 -21.36 -5.57
N ASN A 59 13.00 -22.36 -5.49
CA ASN A 59 13.17 -23.51 -4.61
C ASN A 59 14.54 -24.13 -4.92
N PRO A 60 15.40 -24.33 -3.91
CA PRO A 60 16.76 -24.84 -4.11
C PRO A 60 16.79 -26.20 -4.81
#